data_AF-A0A8U1C208-F1
#
_entry.id   AF-A0A8U1C208-F1
#
_cell.length_a   1.000
_cell.length_b   1.000
_cell.length_c   1.000
_cell.angle_alpha   90.00
_cell.angle_beta   90.00
_cell.angle_gamma   90.00
#
_symmetry.space_group_name_H-M   'P 1'
#
loop_
_entity.id
_entity.type
_entity.pdbx_description
1 polymer ?
#
loop_
_entity_poly.entity_id
_entity_poly.type
_entity_poly.pdbx_seq_one_letter_code
_entity_poly.pdbx_strand_id
1 'polypeptide(L)'
;MVLSDAFITQETFVDGAKVTFQCAIGYANTGRSPSVTCTAGVWSKVKLTCERKSCGTPGEVMNGRFNLSEGILFGDKAVATCNTGYMLVGSGVRTCMDGGWDGRLPVCEVMKCGKPPNIVNGGPVVPPEDTYDYGSVVQYDCEKDYTLVGTKFITCRENGEFQPAPPECKMVSCPLPVVENGVRIAGRPPYTHKSFVTYGCNAGYEMVGQDSLTCEIEGWSAPYPTCKALLTTTKPTTTRRTTIQDRVPRPTDLTPKANDNTGVIAGCVVGVLAIICLAVVAVCKVKRSSRGGYSSNVATKNSEDNEL
;
A
#
# COMPACT_ATOMS: atom_id res chain seq x y z
N MET A 1 -27.04 -27.24 -38.23
CA MET A 1 -27.08 -27.86 -39.56
C MET A 1 -28.19 -27.18 -40.33
N VAL A 2 -27.97 -26.87 -41.60
CA VAL A 2 -28.97 -26.24 -42.50
C VAL A 2 -29.01 -27.01 -43.81
N LEU A 3 -30.13 -26.96 -44.53
CA LEU A 3 -30.20 -27.47 -45.90
C LEU A 3 -29.30 -26.60 -46.80
N SER A 4 -28.59 -27.18 -47.76
CA SER A 4 -27.79 -26.35 -48.68
C SER A 4 -28.68 -25.54 -49.61
N ASP A 5 -28.26 -24.32 -49.92
CA ASP A 5 -29.04 -23.29 -50.62
C ASP A 5 -29.65 -23.79 -51.95
N ALA A 6 -28.97 -24.73 -52.63
CA ALA A 6 -29.44 -25.38 -53.84
C ALA A 6 -30.78 -26.16 -53.71
N PHE A 7 -31.23 -26.48 -52.49
CA PHE A 7 -32.49 -27.18 -52.23
C PHE A 7 -33.45 -26.37 -51.34
N ILE A 8 -33.07 -25.18 -50.86
CA ILE A 8 -33.82 -24.45 -49.83
C ILE A 8 -35.17 -23.90 -50.33
N THR A 9 -35.28 -23.67 -51.64
CA THR A 9 -36.51 -23.23 -52.32
C THR A 9 -37.24 -24.38 -53.05
N GLN A 10 -36.81 -25.63 -52.87
CA GLN A 10 -37.38 -26.77 -53.60
C GLN A 10 -38.46 -27.48 -52.76
N GLU A 11 -39.71 -27.41 -53.21
CA GLU A 11 -40.87 -27.97 -52.50
C GLU A 11 -41.12 -29.46 -52.77
N THR A 12 -40.68 -29.97 -53.93
CA THR A 12 -40.95 -31.35 -54.36
C THR A 12 -39.69 -32.10 -54.79
N PHE A 13 -39.58 -33.36 -54.38
CA PHE A 13 -38.46 -34.25 -54.67
C PHE A 13 -38.97 -35.60 -55.20
N VAL A 14 -38.34 -36.10 -56.26
CA VAL A 14 -38.65 -37.42 -56.85
C VAL A 14 -38.09 -38.57 -56.01
N ASP A 15 -38.57 -39.80 -56.24
CA ASP A 15 -37.95 -40.98 -55.64
C ASP A 15 -36.49 -41.13 -56.11
N GLY A 16 -35.60 -41.55 -55.22
CA GLY A 16 -34.15 -41.56 -55.46
C GLY A 16 -33.48 -40.18 -55.38
N ALA A 17 -34.22 -39.08 -55.18
CA ALA A 17 -33.62 -37.76 -55.00
C ALA A 17 -32.68 -37.72 -53.80
N LYS A 18 -31.57 -36.97 -53.95
CA LYS A 18 -30.51 -36.85 -52.94
C LYS A 18 -30.29 -35.37 -52.62
N VAL A 19 -30.69 -34.95 -51.42
CA VAL A 19 -30.44 -33.59 -50.91
C VAL A 19 -29.24 -33.58 -49.98
N THR A 20 -28.58 -32.42 -49.85
CA THR A 20 -27.36 -32.27 -49.06
C THR A 20 -27.53 -31.18 -48.00
N PHE A 21 -27.10 -31.49 -46.78
CA PHE A 21 -27.04 -30.55 -45.68
C PHE A 21 -25.65 -29.95 -45.55
N GLN A 22 -25.56 -28.75 -45.00
CA GLN A 22 -24.31 -28.10 -44.65
C GLN A 22 -24.30 -27.69 -43.17
N CYS A 23 -23.11 -27.47 -42.62
CA CYS A 23 -22.98 -26.88 -41.30
C CYS A 23 -23.31 -25.39 -41.36
N ALA A 24 -23.81 -24.84 -40.25
CA ALA A 24 -24.05 -23.41 -40.15
C ALA A 24 -22.72 -22.63 -40.15
N ILE A 25 -22.77 -21.33 -40.42
CA ILE A 25 -21.60 -20.44 -40.34
C ILE A 25 -20.92 -20.63 -38.97
N GLY A 26 -19.58 -20.75 -39.00
CA GLY A 26 -18.79 -21.02 -37.79
C GLY A 26 -18.72 -22.48 -37.33
N TYR A 27 -19.37 -23.42 -38.02
CA TYR A 27 -19.29 -24.86 -37.73
C TYR A 27 -18.60 -25.62 -38.87
N ALA A 28 -17.93 -26.73 -38.55
CA ALA A 28 -17.28 -27.64 -39.49
C ALA A 28 -17.88 -29.05 -39.42
N ASN A 29 -17.85 -29.78 -40.54
CA ASN A 29 -18.29 -31.17 -40.61
C ASN A 29 -17.22 -32.10 -39.99
N THR A 30 -17.56 -32.75 -38.89
CA THR A 30 -16.76 -33.80 -38.23
C THR A 30 -17.38 -35.20 -38.38
N GLY A 31 -18.58 -35.28 -38.98
CA GLY A 31 -19.35 -36.51 -39.14
C GLY A 31 -19.11 -37.23 -40.47
N ARG A 32 -20.13 -37.98 -40.91
CA ARG A 32 -20.12 -38.73 -42.18
C ARG A 32 -20.88 -37.97 -43.29
N SER A 33 -21.49 -38.70 -44.22
CA SER A 33 -22.19 -38.15 -45.40
C SER A 33 -23.13 -36.98 -45.03
N PRO A 34 -22.94 -35.80 -45.67
CA PRO A 34 -23.85 -34.67 -45.52
C PRO A 34 -25.18 -34.85 -46.27
N SER A 35 -25.26 -35.84 -47.17
CA SER A 35 -26.45 -36.06 -47.98
C SER A 35 -27.37 -37.15 -47.42
N VAL A 36 -28.66 -36.98 -47.68
CA VAL A 36 -29.72 -37.98 -47.47
C VAL A 36 -30.42 -38.28 -48.79
N THR A 37 -30.94 -39.49 -48.94
CA THR A 37 -31.64 -39.95 -50.14
C THR A 37 -33.10 -40.31 -49.80
N CYS A 38 -34.03 -39.95 -50.69
CA CYS A 38 -35.43 -40.36 -50.64
C CYS A 38 -35.56 -41.75 -51.28
N THR A 39 -36.24 -42.69 -50.64
CA THR A 39 -36.49 -44.02 -51.18
C THR A 39 -37.85 -44.51 -50.71
N ALA A 40 -38.74 -44.83 -51.66
CA ALA A 40 -40.16 -45.13 -51.43
C ALA A 40 -40.87 -44.08 -50.55
N GLY A 41 -40.55 -42.79 -50.76
CA GLY A 41 -41.11 -41.68 -49.99
C GLY A 41 -40.51 -41.47 -48.59
N VAL A 42 -39.49 -42.25 -48.20
CA VAL A 42 -38.83 -42.13 -46.89
C VAL A 42 -37.40 -41.62 -47.05
N TRP A 43 -37.04 -40.58 -46.30
CA TRP A 43 -35.66 -40.06 -46.28
C TRP A 43 -34.75 -40.88 -45.36
N SER A 44 -33.56 -41.21 -45.85
CA SER A 44 -32.50 -41.82 -45.05
C SER A 44 -32.07 -40.91 -43.89
N LYS A 45 -31.71 -41.47 -42.73
CA LYS A 45 -31.19 -40.67 -41.59
C LYS A 45 -29.92 -39.90 -41.97
N VAL A 46 -29.89 -38.60 -41.69
CA VAL A 46 -28.69 -37.76 -41.81
C VAL A 46 -27.61 -38.21 -40.82
N LYS A 47 -26.34 -38.23 -41.27
CA LYS A 47 -25.18 -38.68 -40.48
C LYS A 47 -24.09 -37.60 -40.38
N LEU A 48 -24.48 -36.36 -40.65
CA LEU A 48 -23.66 -35.15 -40.54
C LEU A 48 -23.58 -34.71 -39.08
N THR A 49 -22.36 -34.54 -38.58
CA THR A 49 -22.07 -33.92 -37.29
C THR A 49 -21.40 -32.58 -37.55
N CYS A 50 -21.85 -31.52 -36.86
CA CYS A 50 -21.32 -30.17 -37.01
C CYS A 50 -20.81 -29.67 -35.66
N GLU A 51 -19.51 -29.40 -35.57
CA GLU A 51 -18.85 -28.87 -34.37
C GLU A 51 -18.34 -27.44 -34.61
N ARG A 52 -18.18 -26.65 -33.55
CA ARG A 52 -17.69 -25.27 -33.65
C ARG A 52 -16.27 -25.28 -34.25
N LYS A 53 -16.00 -24.43 -35.24
CA LYS A 53 -14.64 -24.21 -35.75
C LYS A 53 -13.76 -23.65 -34.63
N SER A 54 -12.48 -24.02 -34.62
CA SER A 54 -11.46 -23.37 -33.79
C SER A 54 -10.81 -22.22 -34.55
N CYS A 55 -10.63 -21.08 -33.90
CA CYS A 55 -9.84 -19.96 -34.43
C CYS A 55 -8.35 -20.07 -34.11
N GLY A 56 -7.92 -21.07 -33.33
CA GLY A 56 -6.54 -21.18 -32.85
C GLY A 56 -6.14 -20.02 -31.93
N THR A 57 -4.86 -19.66 -31.92
CA THR A 57 -4.33 -18.59 -31.07
C THR A 57 -4.77 -17.19 -31.58
N PRO A 58 -5.24 -16.28 -30.70
CA PRO A 58 -5.61 -14.90 -31.06
C PRO A 58 -4.43 -13.97 -31.43
N GLY A 59 -3.24 -14.52 -31.67
CA GLY A 59 -1.98 -13.80 -31.78
C GLY A 59 -1.41 -13.36 -30.42
N GLU A 60 -0.29 -12.65 -30.47
CA GLU A 60 0.45 -12.18 -29.29
C GLU A 60 0.24 -10.67 -29.09
N VAL A 61 0.19 -10.23 -27.83
CA VAL A 61 0.05 -8.81 -27.46
C VAL A 61 1.37 -8.35 -26.86
N MET A 62 2.05 -7.41 -27.52
CA MET A 62 3.27 -6.82 -26.97
C MET A 62 2.96 -6.15 -25.63
N ASN A 63 3.77 -6.44 -24.61
CA ASN A 63 3.54 -5.97 -23.23
C ASN A 63 2.18 -6.35 -22.64
N GLY A 64 1.59 -7.47 -23.06
CA GLY A 64 0.36 -8.02 -22.48
C GLY A 64 0.17 -9.49 -22.80
N ARG A 65 -1.05 -9.99 -22.59
CA ARG A 65 -1.49 -11.35 -22.95
C ARG A 65 -2.99 -11.40 -23.17
N PHE A 66 -3.47 -12.42 -23.89
CA PHE A 66 -4.89 -12.76 -23.89
C PHE A 66 -5.24 -13.70 -22.74
N ASN A 67 -6.37 -13.45 -22.09
CA ASN A 67 -7.10 -14.41 -21.28
C ASN A 67 -8.09 -15.17 -22.19
N LEU A 68 -8.01 -16.49 -22.18
CA LEU A 68 -8.77 -17.43 -23.01
C LEU A 68 -9.71 -18.32 -22.17
N SER A 69 -10.24 -17.79 -21.06
CA SER A 69 -11.09 -18.54 -20.13
C SER A 69 -12.39 -19.07 -20.78
N GLU A 70 -12.88 -18.44 -21.85
CA GLU A 70 -14.06 -18.89 -22.59
C GLU A 70 -13.75 -19.98 -23.65
N GLY A 71 -12.49 -20.11 -24.07
CA GLY A 71 -12.06 -21.03 -25.12
C GLY A 71 -11.49 -20.34 -26.37
N ILE A 72 -11.51 -21.06 -27.50
CA ILE A 72 -10.95 -20.66 -28.80
C ILE A 72 -11.84 -21.05 -29.99
N LEU A 73 -13.08 -21.45 -29.73
CA LEU A 73 -14.06 -21.94 -30.70
C LEU A 73 -15.04 -20.84 -31.12
N PHE A 74 -15.68 -21.01 -32.28
CA PHE A 74 -16.57 -20.02 -32.90
C PHE A 74 -17.62 -19.43 -31.93
N GLY A 75 -17.44 -18.17 -31.55
CA GLY A 75 -18.24 -17.41 -30.58
C GLY A 75 -17.54 -17.11 -29.24
N ASP A 76 -16.45 -17.81 -28.89
CA ASP A 76 -15.67 -17.57 -27.67
C ASP A 76 -14.92 -16.23 -27.74
N LYS A 77 -14.64 -15.62 -26.59
CA LYS A 77 -13.92 -14.34 -26.50
C LYS A 77 -12.53 -14.47 -25.89
N ALA A 78 -11.59 -13.75 -26.49
CA ALA A 78 -10.26 -13.51 -25.97
C ALA A 78 -10.18 -12.08 -25.42
N VAL A 79 -9.84 -11.93 -24.14
CA VAL A 79 -9.76 -10.63 -23.46
C VAL A 79 -8.30 -10.30 -23.14
N ALA A 80 -7.77 -9.26 -23.75
CA ALA A 80 -6.41 -8.80 -23.53
C ALA A 80 -6.26 -8.17 -22.13
N THR A 81 -5.09 -8.40 -21.52
CA THR A 81 -4.67 -7.81 -20.26
C THR A 81 -3.23 -7.36 -20.43
N CYS A 82 -2.94 -6.08 -20.17
CA CYS A 82 -1.59 -5.55 -20.24
C CYS A 82 -0.76 -5.95 -19.03
N ASN A 83 0.55 -5.94 -19.20
CA ASN A 83 1.51 -6.15 -18.11
C ASN A 83 1.53 -4.95 -17.16
N THR A 84 2.03 -5.15 -15.94
CA THR A 84 2.26 -4.08 -14.97
C THR A 84 3.04 -2.92 -15.58
N GLY A 85 2.56 -1.69 -15.41
CA GLY A 85 3.16 -0.50 -16.01
C GLY A 85 2.73 -0.21 -17.46
N TYR A 86 1.76 -0.94 -18.00
CA TYR A 86 1.18 -0.69 -19.33
C TYR A 86 -0.35 -0.59 -19.27
N MET A 87 -0.93 0.29 -20.08
CA MET A 87 -2.38 0.47 -20.23
C MET A 87 -2.88 -0.01 -21.59
N LEU A 88 -4.08 -0.57 -21.59
CA LEU A 88 -4.76 -1.02 -22.80
C LEU A 88 -5.34 0.19 -23.54
N VAL A 89 -5.01 0.32 -24.82
CA VAL A 89 -5.54 1.37 -25.71
C VAL A 89 -6.44 0.75 -26.78
N GLY A 90 -7.69 1.20 -26.85
CA GLY A 90 -8.71 0.69 -27.77
C GLY A 90 -9.43 -0.57 -27.26
N SER A 91 -9.92 -1.41 -28.19
CA SER A 91 -10.60 -2.66 -27.83
C SER A 91 -9.62 -3.71 -27.34
N GLY A 92 -9.80 -4.20 -26.13
CA GLY A 92 -9.10 -5.38 -25.60
C GLY A 92 -9.77 -6.71 -25.90
N VAL A 93 -10.94 -6.72 -26.56
CA VAL A 93 -11.70 -7.96 -26.77
C VAL A 93 -11.67 -8.35 -28.24
N ARG A 94 -11.39 -9.63 -28.50
CA ARG A 94 -11.57 -10.29 -29.80
C ARG A 94 -12.57 -11.44 -29.66
N THR A 95 -13.42 -11.65 -30.65
CA THR A 95 -14.37 -12.78 -30.73
C THR A 95 -13.92 -13.74 -31.83
N CYS A 96 -14.00 -15.04 -31.59
CA CYS A 96 -13.72 -16.05 -32.61
C CYS A 96 -14.88 -16.11 -33.62
N MET A 97 -14.68 -15.58 -34.82
CA MET A 97 -15.65 -15.58 -35.93
C MET A 97 -15.34 -16.71 -36.92
N ASP A 98 -16.14 -16.84 -37.98
CA ASP A 98 -16.07 -17.97 -38.92
C ASP A 98 -14.80 -17.99 -39.78
N GLY A 99 -14.20 -16.81 -40.00
CA GLY A 99 -12.89 -16.60 -40.63
C GLY A 99 -11.71 -16.47 -39.67
N GLY A 100 -11.90 -16.68 -38.36
CA GLY A 100 -10.87 -16.49 -37.33
C GLY A 100 -11.22 -15.39 -36.32
N TRP A 101 -10.26 -15.00 -35.49
CA TRP A 101 -10.44 -13.93 -34.50
C TRP A 101 -10.71 -12.57 -35.18
N ASP A 102 -11.78 -11.88 -34.78
CA ASP A 102 -12.15 -10.56 -35.30
C ASP A 102 -11.19 -9.44 -34.88
N GLY A 103 -11.43 -8.22 -35.38
CA GLY A 103 -10.69 -7.03 -34.95
C GLY A 103 -9.18 -7.03 -35.26
N ARG A 104 -8.46 -6.08 -34.65
CA ARG A 104 -7.01 -5.98 -34.71
C ARG A 104 -6.40 -6.49 -33.39
N LEU A 105 -5.10 -6.74 -33.38
CA LEU A 105 -4.38 -6.99 -32.11
C LEU A 105 -4.48 -5.74 -31.21
N PRO A 106 -4.86 -5.88 -29.93
CA PRO A 106 -4.87 -4.78 -28.98
C PRO A 106 -3.46 -4.23 -28.72
N VAL A 107 -3.39 -2.96 -28.32
CA VAL A 107 -2.12 -2.28 -28.01
C VAL A 107 -2.05 -2.01 -26.51
N CYS A 108 -0.92 -2.38 -25.91
CA CYS A 108 -0.56 -2.02 -24.54
C CYS A 108 0.53 -0.95 -24.58
N GLU A 109 0.15 0.30 -24.30
CA GLU A 109 1.08 1.44 -24.26
C GLU A 109 1.67 1.60 -22.85
N VAL A 110 2.91 2.06 -22.75
CA VAL A 110 3.58 2.25 -21.45
C VAL A 110 2.90 3.37 -20.66
N MET A 111 2.66 3.15 -19.37
CA MET A 111 2.19 4.20 -18.47
C MET A 111 3.24 5.30 -18.38
N LYS A 112 2.80 6.55 -18.47
CA LYS A 112 3.69 7.72 -18.37
C LYS A 112 3.28 8.61 -17.21
N CYS A 113 4.27 9.06 -16.46
CA CYS A 113 4.14 10.16 -15.51
C CYS A 113 4.37 11.50 -16.22
N GLY A 114 3.66 12.54 -15.77
CA GLY A 114 3.99 13.92 -16.14
C GLY A 114 5.27 14.42 -15.47
N LYS A 115 5.49 15.74 -15.45
CA LYS A 115 6.63 16.34 -14.74
C LYS A 115 6.59 16.04 -13.23
N PRO A 116 7.73 15.68 -12.61
CA PRO A 116 7.87 15.64 -11.17
C PRO A 116 7.51 16.99 -10.51
N PRO A 117 6.96 17.02 -9.29
CA PRO A 117 6.65 18.27 -8.60
C PRO A 117 7.91 19.09 -8.30
N ASN A 118 7.87 20.40 -8.54
CA ASN A 118 8.96 21.28 -8.09
C ASN A 118 8.98 21.40 -6.57
N ILE A 119 10.18 21.45 -5.96
CA ILE A 119 10.36 21.65 -4.52
C ILE A 119 11.04 23.00 -4.26
N VAL A 120 10.66 23.67 -3.17
CA VAL A 120 11.17 25.01 -2.84
C VAL A 120 12.63 24.92 -2.39
N ASN A 121 13.50 25.78 -2.93
CA ASN A 121 14.96 25.72 -2.79
C ASN A 121 15.57 24.41 -3.32
N GLY A 122 14.91 23.78 -4.30
CA GLY A 122 15.39 22.61 -5.03
C GLY A 122 16.03 22.99 -6.36
N GLY A 123 17.09 22.27 -6.74
CA GLY A 123 17.59 22.28 -8.11
C GLY A 123 16.64 21.57 -9.08
N PRO A 124 16.90 21.67 -10.40
CA PRO A 124 16.14 20.93 -11.40
C PRO A 124 16.30 19.41 -11.20
N VAL A 125 15.22 18.67 -11.43
CA VAL A 125 15.25 17.20 -11.42
C VAL A 125 16.10 16.63 -12.55
N VAL A 126 16.74 15.50 -12.30
CA VAL A 126 17.62 14.82 -13.27
C VAL A 126 17.11 13.38 -13.53
N PRO A 127 16.90 12.96 -14.80
CA PRO A 127 16.96 13.78 -16.01
C PRO A 127 15.77 14.75 -16.11
N PRO A 128 15.91 15.93 -16.75
CA PRO A 128 14.81 16.88 -16.94
C PRO A 128 14.03 16.58 -18.23
N GLU A 129 12.82 16.06 -18.11
CA GLU A 129 11.94 15.67 -19.22
C GLU A 129 10.49 16.15 -18.99
N ASP A 130 9.67 16.18 -20.03
CA ASP A 130 8.26 16.57 -19.94
C ASP A 130 7.35 15.40 -19.52
N THR A 131 7.73 14.16 -19.85
CA THR A 131 7.02 12.92 -19.55
C THR A 131 8.00 11.79 -19.30
N TYR A 132 7.70 10.90 -18.37
CA TYR A 132 8.59 9.80 -17.98
C TYR A 132 7.86 8.47 -18.04
N ASP A 133 8.46 7.47 -18.67
CA ASP A 133 7.88 6.12 -18.75
C ASP A 133 7.88 5.40 -17.39
N TYR A 134 7.00 4.41 -17.23
CA TYR A 134 6.92 3.56 -16.04
C TYR A 134 8.29 3.00 -15.64
N GLY A 135 8.61 3.12 -14.34
CA GLY A 135 9.89 2.68 -13.79
C GLY A 135 11.03 3.70 -13.94
N SER A 136 10.86 4.79 -14.70
CA SER A 136 11.81 5.90 -14.72
C SER A 136 12.04 6.48 -13.34
N VAL A 137 13.29 6.78 -13.02
CA VAL A 137 13.72 7.36 -11.74
C VAL A 137 14.23 8.76 -11.97
N VAL A 138 13.76 9.71 -11.18
CA VAL A 138 14.30 11.08 -11.15
C VAL A 138 14.98 11.36 -9.82
N GLN A 139 16.05 12.14 -9.88
CA GLN A 139 16.83 12.60 -8.74
C GLN A 139 16.52 14.07 -8.43
N TYR A 140 16.29 14.39 -7.16
CA TYR A 140 16.28 15.75 -6.64
C TYR A 140 17.62 16.09 -5.98
N ASP A 141 18.01 17.35 -6.10
CA ASP A 141 19.09 17.97 -5.32
C ASP A 141 18.59 19.30 -4.78
N CYS A 142 19.18 19.78 -3.69
CA CYS A 142 18.85 21.09 -3.13
C CYS A 142 19.78 22.18 -3.67
N GLU A 143 19.30 23.41 -3.64
CA GLU A 143 20.14 24.59 -3.84
C GLU A 143 21.26 24.67 -2.79
N LYS A 144 22.26 25.51 -3.07
CA LYS A 144 23.42 25.69 -2.20
C LYS A 144 22.98 26.09 -0.79
N ASP A 145 23.65 25.53 0.21
CA ASP A 145 23.45 25.77 1.65
C ASP A 145 22.11 25.21 2.21
N TYR A 146 21.30 24.51 1.39
CA TYR A 146 20.14 23.72 1.82
C TYR A 146 20.46 22.22 1.94
N THR A 147 19.75 21.54 2.83
CA THR A 147 19.85 20.10 3.09
C THR A 147 18.59 19.38 2.60
N LEU A 148 18.78 18.29 1.85
CA LEU A 148 17.71 17.43 1.39
C LEU A 148 17.21 16.52 2.52
N VAL A 149 15.89 16.56 2.78
CA VAL A 149 15.19 15.80 3.80
C VAL A 149 14.14 14.91 3.12
N GLY A 150 14.27 13.60 3.28
CA GLY A 150 13.43 12.62 2.58
C GLY A 150 14.19 11.83 1.52
N THR A 151 13.47 11.21 0.58
CA THR A 151 14.05 10.34 -0.44
C THR A 151 14.57 11.15 -1.63
N LYS A 152 15.88 11.06 -1.92
CA LYS A 152 16.51 11.75 -3.06
C LYS A 152 15.91 11.33 -4.43
N PHE A 153 15.47 10.10 -4.53
CA PHE A 153 14.99 9.46 -5.75
C PHE A 153 13.51 9.15 -5.66
N ILE A 154 12.74 9.47 -6.71
CA ILE A 154 11.34 9.04 -6.84
C ILE A 154 11.13 8.36 -8.20
N THR A 155 10.22 7.38 -8.24
CA THR A 155 10.05 6.48 -9.39
C THR A 155 8.65 6.59 -9.97
N CYS A 156 8.53 6.67 -11.30
CA CYS A 156 7.24 6.66 -11.98
C CYS A 156 6.53 5.31 -11.79
N ARG A 157 5.30 5.33 -11.27
CA ARG A 157 4.51 4.12 -10.93
C ARG A 157 3.41 3.83 -11.95
N GLU A 158 2.82 2.66 -11.80
CA GLU A 158 1.75 2.14 -12.67
C GLU A 158 0.48 2.98 -12.69
N ASN A 159 0.29 3.88 -11.72
CA ASN A 159 -0.82 4.82 -11.68
C ASN A 159 -0.54 6.15 -12.42
N GLY A 160 0.63 6.32 -13.04
CA GLY A 160 1.03 7.56 -13.71
C GLY A 160 1.55 8.65 -12.77
N GLU A 161 1.84 8.32 -11.50
CA GLU A 161 2.41 9.25 -10.53
C GLU A 161 3.81 8.83 -10.07
N PHE A 162 4.62 9.79 -9.66
CA PHE A 162 5.90 9.51 -9.01
C PHE A 162 5.71 9.15 -7.53
N GLN A 163 6.40 8.10 -7.08
CA GLN A 163 6.40 7.69 -5.68
C GLN A 163 7.82 7.25 -5.21
N PRO A 164 8.23 7.56 -3.97
CA PRO A 164 7.46 8.25 -2.92
C PRO A 164 7.24 9.74 -3.22
N ALA A 165 6.58 10.45 -2.30
CA ALA A 165 6.46 11.91 -2.35
C ALA A 165 7.85 12.58 -2.46
N PRO A 166 7.95 13.75 -3.14
CA PRO A 166 9.22 14.45 -3.31
C PRO A 166 9.80 14.92 -1.96
N PRO A 167 11.14 15.06 -1.86
CA PRO A 167 11.80 15.48 -0.64
C PRO A 167 11.65 17.00 -0.39
N GLU A 168 11.99 17.43 0.83
CA GLU A 168 12.06 18.85 1.20
C GLU A 168 13.52 19.36 1.21
N CYS A 169 13.73 20.63 0.90
CA CYS A 169 15.01 21.31 1.07
C CYS A 169 14.94 22.29 2.25
N LYS A 170 15.59 21.95 3.37
CA LYS A 170 15.62 22.75 4.60
C LYS A 170 16.98 23.42 4.80
N MET A 171 17.00 24.71 5.16
CA MET A 171 18.22 25.37 5.63
C MET A 171 18.46 24.95 7.09
N VAL A 172 19.50 24.15 7.33
CA VAL A 172 19.86 23.66 8.66
C VAL A 172 20.98 24.52 9.23
N SER A 173 20.75 25.12 10.40
CA SER A 173 21.72 25.95 11.10
C SER A 173 21.56 25.77 12.61
N CYS A 174 22.55 25.17 13.27
CA CYS A 174 22.52 24.93 14.70
C CYS A 174 23.13 26.11 15.49
N PRO A 175 22.50 26.57 16.60
CA PRO A 175 23.03 27.65 17.43
C PRO A 175 24.30 27.23 18.17
N LEU A 176 25.25 28.15 18.38
CA LEU A 176 26.50 27.87 19.11
C LEU A 176 26.21 27.40 20.56
N PRO A 177 26.69 26.22 20.98
CA PRO A 177 26.54 25.78 22.37
C PRO A 177 27.29 26.69 23.35
N VAL A 178 26.61 27.12 24.41
CA VAL A 178 27.21 27.86 25.52
C VAL A 178 27.50 26.88 26.65
N VAL A 179 28.78 26.66 26.94
CA VAL A 179 29.25 25.72 27.96
C VAL A 179 30.06 26.49 29.00
N GLU A 180 29.46 26.77 30.15
CA GLU A 180 30.16 27.43 31.26
C GLU A 180 31.31 26.56 31.76
N ASN A 181 32.45 27.19 32.08
CA ASN A 181 33.71 26.51 32.41
C ASN A 181 34.22 25.52 31.35
N GLY A 182 33.69 25.59 30.12
CA GLY A 182 34.17 24.86 28.96
C GLY A 182 34.99 25.72 27.98
N VAL A 183 35.75 25.05 27.13
CA VAL A 183 36.50 25.63 26.01
C VAL A 183 36.21 24.83 24.74
N ARG A 184 35.95 25.51 23.62
CA ARG A 184 35.75 24.86 22.32
C ARG A 184 37.10 24.40 21.76
N ILE A 185 37.28 23.09 21.63
CA ILE A 185 38.48 22.44 21.10
C ILE A 185 38.42 22.41 19.55
N ALA A 186 37.29 22.02 18.98
CA ALA A 186 37.12 21.83 17.54
C ALA A 186 35.76 22.33 17.04
N GLY A 187 35.63 22.46 15.71
CA GLY A 187 34.47 23.05 15.05
C GLY A 187 34.51 24.58 15.02
N ARG A 188 33.99 25.18 13.95
CA ARG A 188 33.84 26.63 13.77
C ARG A 188 32.49 26.92 13.11
N PRO A 189 31.83 28.05 13.44
CA PRO A 189 30.60 28.47 12.76
C PRO A 189 30.90 28.88 11.30
N PRO A 190 29.90 28.85 10.40
CA PRO A 190 28.50 28.45 10.64
C PRO A 190 28.34 26.94 10.85
N TYR A 191 27.44 26.54 11.75
CA TYR A 191 27.17 25.13 12.04
C TYR A 191 25.99 24.65 11.19
N THR A 192 26.27 24.29 9.93
CA THR A 192 25.28 23.69 9.02
C THR A 192 25.18 22.18 9.24
N HIS A 193 24.21 21.51 8.59
CA HIS A 193 24.05 20.05 8.67
C HIS A 193 25.37 19.28 8.48
N LYS A 194 25.60 18.28 9.34
CA LYS A 194 26.84 17.47 9.48
C LYS A 194 28.09 18.25 9.95
N SER A 195 28.00 19.55 10.19
CA SER A 195 29.04 20.25 10.96
C SER A 195 29.07 19.73 12.39
N PHE A 196 30.24 19.75 13.02
CA PHE A 196 30.40 19.33 14.41
C PHE A 196 31.09 20.41 15.24
N VAL A 197 30.95 20.30 16.56
CA VAL A 197 31.65 21.13 17.54
C VAL A 197 32.06 20.28 18.73
N THR A 198 33.29 20.44 19.20
CA THR A 198 33.83 19.66 20.33
C THR A 198 34.29 20.59 21.44
N TYR A 199 33.90 20.29 22.67
CA TYR A 199 34.26 21.03 23.87
C TYR A 199 35.14 20.20 24.80
N GLY A 200 35.95 20.87 25.61
CA GLY A 200 36.58 20.32 26.81
C GLY A 200 36.28 21.21 28.01
N CYS A 201 36.51 20.71 29.22
CA CYS A 201 36.37 21.50 30.43
C CYS A 201 37.69 22.15 30.86
N ASN A 202 37.60 23.32 31.50
CA ASN A 202 38.74 24.00 32.11
C ASN A 202 39.28 23.19 33.30
N ALA A 203 40.53 23.44 33.68
CA ALA A 203 41.17 22.75 34.80
C ALA A 203 40.34 22.86 36.09
N GLY A 204 40.18 21.73 36.79
CA GLY A 204 39.31 21.64 37.98
C GLY A 204 37.84 21.30 37.68
N TYR A 205 37.46 21.12 36.41
CA TYR A 205 36.13 20.70 36.01
C TYR A 205 36.14 19.40 35.19
N GLU A 206 35.07 18.62 35.31
CA GLU A 206 34.82 17.37 34.58
C GLU A 206 33.56 17.50 33.72
N MET A 207 33.57 16.86 32.55
CA MET A 207 32.47 16.96 31.60
C MET A 207 31.34 15.99 31.92
N VAL A 208 30.10 16.49 31.82
CA VAL A 208 28.88 15.70 31.89
C VAL A 208 28.06 15.94 30.62
N GLY A 209 27.90 14.90 29.82
CA GLY A 209 27.26 14.94 28.49
C GLY A 209 28.21 14.40 27.41
N GLN A 210 27.85 14.65 26.15
CA GLN A 210 28.68 14.31 24.99
C GLN A 210 29.63 15.48 24.67
N ASP A 211 30.92 15.21 24.53
CA ASP A 211 31.97 16.21 24.28
C ASP A 211 31.92 16.79 22.86
N SER A 212 31.49 15.98 21.89
CA SER A 212 31.32 16.35 20.49
C SER A 212 29.86 16.28 20.05
N LEU A 213 29.31 17.41 19.60
CA LEU A 213 27.96 17.53 19.07
C LEU A 213 27.99 17.65 17.55
N THR A 214 27.10 16.94 16.85
CA THR A 214 26.91 17.07 15.39
C THR A 214 25.59 17.79 15.09
N CYS A 215 25.59 18.71 14.13
CA CYS A 215 24.39 19.41 13.71
C CYS A 215 23.59 18.52 12.74
N GLU A 216 22.48 17.98 13.22
CA GLU A 216 21.51 17.20 12.46
C GLU A 216 20.37 18.08 11.94
N ILE A 217 19.41 17.48 11.22
CA ILE A 217 18.32 18.21 10.53
C ILE A 217 17.46 19.02 11.51
N GLU A 218 17.18 18.47 12.69
CA GLU A 218 16.30 19.07 13.71
C GLU A 218 17.06 19.76 14.85
N GLY A 219 18.40 19.87 14.76
CA GLY A 219 19.25 20.49 15.80
C GLY A 219 20.50 19.66 16.13
N TRP A 220 21.09 19.89 17.30
CA TRP A 220 22.27 19.14 17.74
C TRP A 220 21.93 17.70 18.14
N SER A 221 22.84 16.76 17.81
CA SER A 221 22.73 15.32 18.07
C SER A 221 22.56 14.94 19.55
N ALA A 222 22.89 15.85 20.47
CA ALA A 222 22.67 15.71 21.91
C ALA A 222 22.48 17.08 22.58
N PRO A 223 21.91 17.14 23.80
CA PRO A 223 21.91 18.35 24.62
C PRO A 223 23.32 18.86 24.90
N TYR A 224 23.44 20.16 25.22
CA TYR A 224 24.75 20.77 25.49
C TYR A 224 25.46 20.12 26.68
N PRO A 225 26.75 19.79 26.58
CA PRO A 225 27.52 19.28 27.71
C PRO A 225 27.66 20.35 28.79
N THR A 226 27.88 19.92 30.02
CA THR A 226 28.11 20.80 31.17
C THR A 226 29.42 20.44 31.85
N CYS A 227 30.15 21.45 32.32
CA CYS A 227 31.37 21.24 33.10
C CYS A 227 31.08 21.41 34.59
N LYS A 228 31.21 20.34 35.37
CA LYS A 228 30.99 20.34 36.83
C LYS A 228 32.31 20.40 37.56
N ALA A 229 32.39 21.19 38.62
CA ALA A 229 33.61 21.28 39.43
C ALA A 229 33.93 19.93 40.07
N LEU A 230 35.19 19.50 39.94
CA LEU A 230 35.71 18.33 40.64
C LEU A 230 35.72 18.61 42.15
N LEU A 231 35.16 17.70 42.93
CA LEU A 231 35.20 17.80 44.39
C LEU A 231 36.64 17.64 44.88
N THR A 232 37.30 18.75 45.19
CA THR A 232 38.65 18.75 45.77
C THR A 232 38.60 18.12 47.16
N THR A 233 38.94 16.84 47.26
CA THR A 233 39.19 16.16 48.53
C THR A 233 40.51 16.65 49.10
N THR A 234 40.49 17.80 49.76
CA THR A 234 41.57 18.19 50.67
C THR A 234 41.66 17.15 51.77
N LYS A 235 42.63 16.23 51.64
CA LYS A 235 42.99 15.23 52.65
C LYS A 235 43.10 15.95 54.01
N PRO A 236 42.39 15.52 55.06
CA PRO A 236 42.41 16.22 56.34
C PRO A 236 43.84 16.23 56.88
N THR A 237 44.37 17.42 57.15
CA THR A 237 45.68 17.59 57.79
C THR A 237 45.62 17.00 59.19
N THR A 238 46.32 15.89 59.41
CA THR A 238 46.37 15.20 60.70
C THR A 238 47.14 16.02 61.73
N THR A 239 46.48 16.98 62.38
CA THR A 239 47.05 17.75 63.48
C THR A 239 47.24 16.84 64.69
N ARG A 240 48.49 16.42 64.93
CA ARG A 240 48.88 15.57 66.06
C ARG A 240 48.75 16.35 67.37
N ARG A 241 47.59 16.25 68.02
CA ARG A 241 47.32 16.92 69.31
C ARG A 241 47.93 16.12 70.45
N THR A 242 48.88 16.70 71.17
CA THR A 242 49.54 16.06 72.33
C THR A 242 48.58 16.01 73.52
N THR A 243 48.45 14.83 74.14
CA THR A 243 47.56 14.61 75.27
C THR A 243 48.17 15.13 76.58
N ILE A 244 47.41 15.93 77.33
CA ILE A 244 47.60 16.09 78.78
C ILE A 244 46.27 15.71 79.43
N GLN A 245 46.32 14.83 80.43
CA GLN A 245 45.17 14.40 81.22
C GLN A 245 44.84 15.46 82.28
N ASP A 246 43.56 15.64 82.64
CA ASP A 246 43.14 15.19 83.98
C ASP A 246 41.62 15.02 84.18
N ARG A 247 41.34 14.03 85.06
CA ARG A 247 40.16 13.63 85.86
C ARG A 247 38.67 13.94 85.52
N VAL A 248 37.87 12.96 85.97
CA VAL A 248 36.41 12.73 85.80
C VAL A 248 35.73 12.67 87.19
N PRO A 249 34.46 13.15 87.35
CA PRO A 249 33.26 12.31 87.61
C PRO A 249 32.08 12.66 86.65
N ARG A 250 31.04 11.86 86.29
CA ARG A 250 30.60 10.46 86.53
C ARG A 250 30.11 10.07 87.94
N PRO A 251 28.89 9.48 88.11
CA PRO A 251 27.62 9.66 87.36
C PRO A 251 26.35 9.65 88.29
N THR A 252 25.13 9.65 87.72
CA THR A 252 24.04 8.84 88.32
C THR A 252 23.11 8.25 87.26
N ASP A 253 22.76 6.99 87.48
CA ASP A 253 21.87 6.14 86.69
C ASP A 253 20.40 6.34 87.11
N LEU A 254 19.45 5.92 86.26
CA LEU A 254 18.26 5.13 86.63
C LEU A 254 17.42 4.81 85.39
N THR A 255 17.08 3.53 85.22
CA THR A 255 16.32 2.97 84.08
C THR A 255 14.93 2.44 84.57
N PRO A 256 14.14 1.57 83.88
CA PRO A 256 12.75 1.93 83.56
C PRO A 256 11.67 0.94 84.09
N LYS A 257 10.38 1.31 83.94
CA LYS A 257 9.16 0.47 83.77
C LYS A 257 7.96 1.42 83.55
N ALA A 258 7.02 1.30 82.60
CA ALA A 258 6.25 0.20 81.99
C ALA A 258 4.81 0.09 82.54
N ASN A 259 3.84 0.01 81.61
CA ASN A 259 2.40 -0.39 81.68
C ASN A 259 1.46 0.30 82.73
N ASP A 260 0.13 0.44 82.53
CA ASP A 260 -0.87 -0.26 81.67
C ASP A 260 -2.09 0.65 81.28
N ASN A 261 -3.10 0.08 80.59
CA ASN A 261 -4.42 0.62 80.15
C ASN A 261 -5.28 1.28 81.28
N THR A 262 -6.40 2.00 81.08
CA THR A 262 -7.61 1.73 80.26
C THR A 262 -8.64 2.90 80.30
N GLY A 263 -9.62 2.97 79.38
CA GLY A 263 -10.89 3.77 79.49
C GLY A 263 -11.05 4.90 78.46
N VAL A 264 -11.88 4.85 77.41
CA VAL A 264 -13.37 4.80 77.28
C VAL A 264 -14.09 6.10 77.68
N ILE A 265 -14.79 6.76 76.73
CA ILE A 265 -16.24 7.10 76.70
C ILE A 265 -16.61 7.62 75.27
N ALA A 266 -17.90 7.52 74.91
CA ALA A 266 -18.45 7.55 73.55
C ALA A 266 -18.94 8.93 73.01
N GLY A 267 -19.32 8.95 71.72
CA GLY A 267 -20.13 10.00 71.08
C GLY A 267 -20.53 9.65 69.63
N CYS A 268 -21.80 9.32 69.40
CA CYS A 268 -22.34 8.90 68.09
C CYS A 268 -23.22 9.99 67.45
N VAL A 269 -23.16 10.17 66.11
CA VAL A 269 -24.35 10.44 65.24
C VAL A 269 -24.08 9.81 63.85
N VAL A 270 -25.14 9.34 63.20
CA VAL A 270 -25.15 8.58 61.93
C VAL A 270 -25.43 9.48 60.71
N GLY A 271 -24.82 9.18 59.56
CA GLY A 271 -25.14 9.78 58.26
C GLY A 271 -24.72 8.88 57.11
N VAL A 272 -25.70 8.21 56.49
CA VAL A 272 -25.51 7.18 55.43
C VAL A 272 -25.51 7.84 54.04
N LEU A 273 -24.67 7.34 53.11
CA LEU A 273 -25.10 6.90 51.77
C LEU A 273 -23.93 6.25 50.98
N ALA A 274 -24.24 5.13 50.34
CA ALA A 274 -23.38 4.36 49.43
C ALA A 274 -24.04 4.25 48.05
N ILE A 275 -23.30 3.71 47.06
CA ILE A 275 -23.70 3.01 45.80
C ILE A 275 -22.50 3.17 44.84
N ILE A 276 -21.60 2.18 44.73
CA ILE A 276 -21.66 0.88 44.03
C ILE A 276 -21.45 1.02 42.50
N CYS A 277 -20.33 0.45 42.05
CA CYS A 277 -20.06 0.17 40.64
C CYS A 277 -20.82 -1.09 40.18
N LEU A 278 -21.30 -1.10 38.92
CA LEU A 278 -21.52 -2.35 38.18
C LEU A 278 -21.15 -2.17 36.70
N ALA A 279 -20.51 -3.20 36.15
CA ALA A 279 -20.20 -3.33 34.73
C ALA A 279 -21.39 -3.94 33.97
N VAL A 280 -21.51 -3.63 32.67
CA VAL A 280 -22.42 -4.34 31.76
C VAL A 280 -21.69 -4.69 30.46
N VAL A 281 -21.71 -5.98 30.13
CA VAL A 281 -21.23 -6.54 28.86
C VAL A 281 -22.30 -6.37 27.79
N ALA A 282 -21.92 -5.85 26.61
CA ALA A 282 -22.82 -5.73 25.46
C ALA A 282 -22.51 -6.78 24.38
N VAL A 283 -23.42 -7.72 24.16
CA VAL A 283 -23.33 -8.77 23.14
C VAL A 283 -23.91 -8.27 21.81
N CYS A 284 -23.15 -8.35 20.73
CA CYS A 284 -23.64 -8.05 19.39
C CYS A 284 -24.67 -9.10 18.92
N LYS A 285 -25.84 -8.66 18.44
CA LYS A 285 -26.87 -9.54 17.84
C LYS A 285 -27.15 -9.13 16.39
N VAL A 286 -26.96 -10.08 15.48
CA VAL A 286 -27.21 -9.94 14.04
C VAL A 286 -28.70 -9.75 13.76
N LYS A 287 -29.07 -8.73 12.97
CA LYS A 287 -30.46 -8.43 12.59
C LYS A 287 -30.78 -9.01 11.21
N ARG A 288 -31.60 -10.06 11.18
CA ARG A 288 -32.14 -10.71 9.98
C ARG A 288 -33.37 -9.91 9.50
N SER A 289 -33.37 -9.42 8.26
CA SER A 289 -34.53 -8.74 7.66
C SER A 289 -35.39 -9.74 6.86
N SER A 290 -36.71 -9.58 6.87
CA SER A 290 -37.65 -10.50 6.24
C SER A 290 -38.68 -9.81 5.35
N ARG A 291 -38.81 -10.30 4.11
CA ARG A 291 -40.00 -10.34 3.24
C ARG A 291 -41.04 -9.21 3.36
N GLY A 292 -41.16 -8.46 2.26
CA GLY A 292 -42.44 -7.99 1.74
C GLY A 292 -42.58 -8.48 0.29
N GLY A 293 -43.70 -9.08 -0.07
CA GLY A 293 -43.97 -9.54 -1.44
C GLY A 293 -45.18 -8.81 -2.02
N TYR A 294 -45.21 -8.65 -3.33
CA TYR A 294 -46.42 -8.30 -4.07
C TYR A 294 -46.51 -9.17 -5.33
N SER A 295 -47.72 -9.59 -5.66
CA SER A 295 -48.03 -10.43 -6.82
C SER A 295 -49.09 -9.74 -7.66
N SER A 296 -48.94 -9.78 -8.98
CA SER A 296 -49.98 -9.43 -9.95
C SER A 296 -49.68 -10.16 -11.25
N ASN A 297 -50.67 -10.90 -11.76
CA ASN A 297 -50.61 -11.64 -13.02
C ASN A 297 -51.48 -10.93 -14.08
N VAL A 298 -51.37 -11.45 -15.32
CA VAL A 298 -52.36 -11.43 -16.42
C VAL A 298 -52.20 -10.34 -17.50
N ALA A 299 -52.48 -10.78 -18.74
CA ALA A 299 -52.83 -10.05 -19.96
C ALA A 299 -51.73 -9.93 -21.06
N THR A 300 -51.81 -10.88 -21.98
CA THR A 300 -51.29 -10.88 -23.35
C THR A 300 -51.83 -9.73 -24.21
N LYS A 301 -51.02 -9.24 -25.19
CA LYS A 301 -51.52 -8.92 -26.55
C LYS A 301 -50.38 -8.82 -27.59
N ASN A 302 -50.71 -9.17 -28.85
CA ASN A 302 -49.88 -9.04 -30.05
C ASN A 302 -50.11 -7.68 -30.75
N SER A 303 -49.08 -7.19 -31.45
CA SER A 303 -49.08 -6.57 -32.81
C SER A 303 -47.60 -6.27 -33.14
N GLU A 304 -47.00 -6.77 -34.22
CA GLU A 304 -47.16 -6.36 -35.63
C GLU A 304 -46.62 -4.95 -35.93
N ASP A 305 -45.69 -4.91 -36.88
CA ASP A 305 -45.27 -3.83 -37.81
C ASP A 305 -44.72 -2.50 -37.21
N ASN A 306 -43.68 -1.86 -37.78
CA ASN A 306 -43.57 -1.50 -39.19
C ASN A 306 -42.13 -1.15 -39.64
N GLU A 307 -41.91 -1.10 -40.96
CA GLU A 307 -40.68 -0.66 -41.64
C GLU A 307 -40.45 0.86 -41.60
N LEU A 308 -39.17 1.28 -41.72
CA LEU A 308 -38.70 2.39 -42.58
C LEU A 308 -37.17 2.37 -42.76
#